data_AF-A0A6G3BA62-F1
#
_entry.id   AF-A0A6G3BA62-F1
#
_cell.length_a   1.000
_cell.length_b   1.000
_cell.length_c   1.000
_cell.angle_alpha   90.00
_cell.angle_beta   90.00
_cell.angle_gamma   90.00
#
_symmetry.space_group_name_H-M   'P 1'
#
loop_
_entity.id
_entity.type
_entity.pdbx_description
1 polymer ?
#
loop_
_entity_poly.entity_id
_entity_poly.type
_entity_poly.pdbx_seq_one_letter_code
_entity_poly.pdbx_strand_id
1 'polypeptide(L)'
;MEQNPTKEHIHPKWLIRELRRLGVKNGSPDPRQRKIEWPTTPVCQRCNNNWMSVLDNDASSIMLPMFFSTRLVSEEVQLRLALWAAMKAVLFDSAGEAVIPRGFSQSLEIFRHPHPGMHVWIAAYHDSNPLTLAIRSIYASQSATGESDQLNGWCATFSVLRVAFQVFIPFVEGNLAPLPDFHGSVAELWPPSGKVLDWPPPYYFDCDSIKGLAARIHDNREVVKMEVTLTEAVREPPEAPDSAPAP
;
A
#
# COMPACT_ATOMS: atom_id res chain seq x y z
N MET A 1 -26.28 2.30 14.26
CA MET A 1 -26.38 2.41 12.79
C MET A 1 -26.41 3.89 12.46
N GLU A 2 -25.34 4.42 11.84
CA GLU A 2 -25.34 5.79 11.32
C GLU A 2 -26.32 5.88 10.15
N GLN A 3 -27.18 6.90 10.14
CA GLN A 3 -28.36 6.94 9.27
C GLN A 3 -28.10 7.39 7.83
N ASN A 4 -26.86 7.71 7.42
CA ASN A 4 -26.54 8.10 6.03
C ASN A 4 -25.06 7.83 5.67
N PRO A 5 -24.72 6.67 5.10
CA PRO A 5 -23.37 6.44 4.56
C PRO A 5 -23.12 7.30 3.31
N THR A 6 -21.92 7.87 3.18
CA THR A 6 -21.47 8.53 1.95
C THR A 6 -20.73 7.55 1.05
N LYS A 7 -20.78 7.78 -0.27
CA LYS A 7 -19.92 7.06 -1.22
C LYS A 7 -18.54 7.70 -1.21
N GLU A 8 -17.53 6.95 -0.78
CA GLU A 8 -16.14 7.39 -0.86
C GLU A 8 -15.42 6.75 -2.03
N HIS A 9 -14.66 7.54 -2.77
CA HIS A 9 -13.80 7.02 -3.83
C HIS A 9 -12.60 6.33 -3.20
N ILE A 10 -12.36 5.07 -3.55
CA ILE A 10 -11.20 4.33 -3.03
C ILE A 10 -9.90 5.07 -3.40
N HIS A 11 -9.82 5.52 -4.65
CA HIS A 11 -8.75 6.38 -5.11
C HIS A 11 -9.07 7.86 -4.81
N PRO A 12 -8.20 8.57 -4.06
CA PRO A 12 -8.46 9.95 -3.69
C PRO A 12 -8.37 10.89 -4.89
N LYS A 13 -9.08 12.02 -4.82
CA LYS A 13 -9.18 13.01 -5.92
C LYS A 13 -7.81 13.51 -6.40
N TRP A 14 -6.86 13.69 -5.49
CA TRP A 14 -5.51 14.14 -5.85
C TRP A 14 -4.78 13.13 -6.74
N LEU A 15 -4.98 11.83 -6.50
CA LEU A 15 -4.37 10.76 -7.28
C LEU A 15 -4.97 10.71 -8.68
N ILE A 16 -6.30 10.83 -8.78
CA ILE A 16 -6.99 10.92 -10.08
C ILE A 16 -6.45 12.08 -10.91
N ARG A 17 -6.26 13.25 -10.27
CA ARG A 17 -5.68 14.43 -10.92
C ARG A 17 -4.26 14.19 -11.41
N GLU A 18 -3.45 13.53 -10.59
CA GLU A 18 -2.05 13.25 -10.92
C GLU A 18 -1.92 12.23 -12.07
N LEU A 19 -2.73 11.18 -12.06
CA LEU A 19 -2.79 10.21 -13.15
C LEU A 19 -3.17 10.87 -14.48
N ARG A 20 -4.15 11.79 -14.46
CA ARG A 20 -4.50 12.58 -15.65
C ARG A 20 -3.36 13.48 -16.12
N ARG A 21 -2.62 14.11 -15.19
CA ARG A 21 -1.44 14.93 -15.50
C ARG A 21 -0.38 14.13 -16.23
N LEU A 22 -0.19 12.87 -15.85
CA LEU A 22 0.76 11.94 -16.45
C LEU A 22 0.21 11.24 -17.71
N GLY A 23 -0.92 11.70 -18.25
CA GLY A 23 -1.47 11.21 -19.51
C GLY A 23 -2.24 9.89 -19.39
N VAL A 24 -2.52 9.42 -18.18
CA VAL A 24 -3.34 8.22 -17.96
C VAL A 24 -4.79 8.57 -18.23
N LYS A 25 -5.34 8.02 -19.32
CA LYS A 25 -6.71 8.29 -19.76
C LYS A 25 -7.69 7.30 -19.13
N ASN A 26 -8.79 7.81 -18.61
CA ASN A 26 -9.94 6.98 -18.26
C ASN A 26 -10.57 6.43 -19.54
N GLY A 27 -10.66 5.11 -19.68
CA GLY A 27 -11.31 4.50 -20.85
C GLY A 27 -10.58 4.74 -22.15
N SER A 28 -9.27 4.47 -22.18
CA SER A 28 -8.51 4.48 -23.43
C SER A 28 -9.15 3.52 -24.46
N PRO A 29 -9.29 3.94 -25.74
CA PRO A 29 -9.71 3.03 -26.80
C PRO A 29 -8.59 2.03 -27.18
N ASP A 30 -7.37 2.19 -26.66
CA ASP A 30 -6.30 1.22 -26.81
C ASP A 30 -6.53 0.02 -25.86
N PRO A 31 -6.80 -1.19 -26.39
CA PRO A 31 -7.03 -2.38 -25.57
C PRO A 31 -5.82 -2.80 -24.73
N ARG A 32 -4.62 -2.24 -24.98
CA ARG A 32 -3.43 -2.44 -24.14
C ARG A 32 -3.40 -1.53 -22.91
N GLN A 33 -4.15 -0.43 -22.91
CA GLN A 33 -4.25 0.47 -21.77
C GLN A 33 -5.44 0.08 -20.88
N ARG A 34 -5.17 -0.34 -19.65
CA ARG A 34 -6.22 -0.69 -18.69
C ARG A 34 -7.07 0.52 -18.34
N LYS A 35 -8.39 0.37 -18.47
CA LYS A 35 -9.36 1.35 -17.97
C LYS A 35 -9.23 1.40 -16.44
N ILE A 36 -8.91 2.57 -15.88
CA ILE A 36 -8.98 2.75 -14.44
C ILE A 36 -10.46 2.82 -14.05
N GLU A 37 -10.92 1.80 -13.33
CA GLU A 37 -12.19 1.85 -12.63
C GLU A 37 -12.01 2.63 -11.33
N TRP A 38 -12.98 3.48 -11.01
CA TRP A 38 -12.95 4.33 -9.83
C TRP A 38 -14.01 3.83 -8.84
N PRO A 39 -13.79 2.66 -8.19
CA PRO A 39 -14.77 2.09 -7.29
C PRO A 39 -15.04 3.04 -6.11
N THR A 40 -16.27 3.01 -5.64
CA THR A 40 -16.69 3.70 -4.42
C THR A 40 -17.12 2.70 -3.37
N THR A 41 -16.87 3.00 -2.10
CA THR A 41 -17.28 2.17 -0.98
C THR A 41 -18.12 2.99 0.02
N PRO A 42 -19.12 2.39 0.69
CA PRO A 42 -19.89 3.10 1.71
C PRO A 42 -19.02 3.40 2.94
N VAL A 43 -18.99 4.65 3.37
CA VAL A 43 -18.29 5.07 4.59
C VAL A 43 -19.16 5.98 5.45
N CYS A 44 -18.80 6.07 6.72
CA CYS A 44 -19.37 6.99 7.70
C CYS A 44 -19.17 8.45 7.24
N GLN A 45 -20.24 9.27 7.22
CA GLN A 45 -20.18 10.64 6.71
C GLN A 45 -19.17 11.50 7.49
N ARG A 46 -19.13 11.32 8.82
CA ARG A 46 -18.19 12.02 9.69
C ARG A 46 -16.75 11.60 9.42
N CYS A 47 -16.51 10.32 9.17
CA CYS A 47 -15.19 9.78 8.89
C CYS A 47 -14.66 10.37 7.59
N ASN A 48 -15.51 10.34 6.55
CA ASN A 48 -15.15 10.77 5.22
C ASN A 48 -14.76 12.25 5.16
N ASN A 49 -15.59 13.11 5.77
CA ASN A 49 -15.42 14.56 5.70
C ASN A 49 -14.45 15.11 6.75
N ASN A 50 -13.86 14.26 7.61
CA ASN A 50 -12.90 14.70 8.62
C ASN A 50 -11.56 13.98 8.42
N TRP A 51 -11.29 12.98 9.25
CA TRP A 51 -9.96 12.41 9.37
C TRP A 51 -9.47 11.72 8.10
N MET A 52 -10.36 11.07 7.35
CA MET A 52 -9.98 10.39 6.10
C MET A 52 -9.55 11.41 5.05
N SER A 53 -10.30 12.51 4.91
CA SER A 53 -9.94 13.59 3.99
C SER A 53 -8.64 14.28 4.39
N VAL A 54 -8.44 14.54 5.68
CA VAL A 54 -7.17 15.11 6.20
C VAL A 54 -6.02 14.16 5.87
N LEU A 55 -6.16 12.87 6.17
CA LEU A 55 -5.14 11.86 5.90
C LEU A 55 -4.84 11.69 4.42
N ASP A 56 -5.85 11.73 3.54
CA ASP A 56 -5.64 11.69 2.09
C ASP A 56 -4.83 12.90 1.58
N ASN A 57 -5.09 14.10 2.13
CA ASN A 57 -4.34 15.31 1.78
C ASN A 57 -2.90 15.26 2.28
N ASP A 58 -2.70 14.82 3.53
CA ASP A 58 -1.36 14.64 4.12
C ASP A 58 -0.54 13.65 3.28
N ALA A 59 -1.12 12.50 2.97
CA ALA A 59 -0.48 11.49 2.14
C ALA A 59 -0.14 12.00 0.74
N SER A 60 -1.00 12.85 0.15
CA SER A 60 -0.70 13.52 -1.13
C SER A 60 0.56 14.38 -1.06
N SER A 61 0.69 15.20 -0.02
CA SER A 61 1.83 16.11 0.17
C SER A 61 3.16 15.35 0.35
N ILE A 62 3.09 14.13 0.91
CA ILE A 62 4.23 13.25 1.14
C ILE A 62 4.60 12.47 -0.13
N MET A 63 3.61 11.83 -0.76
CA MET A 63 3.85 10.91 -1.88
C MET A 63 4.16 11.60 -3.20
N LEU A 64 3.60 12.79 -3.47
CA LEU A 64 3.85 13.48 -4.74
C LEU A 64 5.35 13.72 -5.01
N PRO A 65 6.15 14.23 -4.05
CA PRO A 65 7.61 14.30 -4.23
C PRO A 65 8.29 12.93 -4.34
N MET A 66 7.79 11.92 -3.62
CA MET A 66 8.35 10.55 -3.65
C MET A 66 8.26 9.89 -5.02
N PHE A 67 7.35 10.35 -5.90
CA PHE A 67 7.25 9.82 -7.26
C PHE A 67 8.42 10.21 -8.16
N PHE A 68 9.13 11.28 -7.83
CA PHE A 68 10.10 11.90 -8.73
C PHE A 68 11.48 12.12 -8.10
N SER A 69 11.61 12.00 -6.77
CA SER A 69 12.84 12.36 -6.07
C SER A 69 13.21 11.38 -4.97
N THR A 70 14.52 11.27 -4.73
CA THR A 70 15.06 10.61 -3.55
C THR A 70 14.83 11.49 -2.32
N ARG A 71 14.58 10.88 -1.16
CA ARG A 71 14.40 11.62 0.08
C ARG A 71 14.56 10.74 1.31
N LEU A 72 14.92 11.37 2.42
CA LEU A 72 14.76 10.77 3.73
C LEU A 72 13.29 10.87 4.17
N VAL A 73 12.77 9.79 4.73
CA VAL A 73 11.41 9.66 5.25
C VAL A 73 11.50 9.41 6.76
N SER A 74 11.18 10.43 7.55
CA SER A 74 11.20 10.35 9.02
C SER A 74 10.12 9.39 9.55
N GLU A 75 10.27 8.97 10.80
CA GLU A 75 9.31 8.07 11.47
C GLU A 75 7.88 8.63 11.47
N GLU A 76 7.71 9.94 11.67
CA GLU A 76 6.40 10.60 11.61
C GLU A 76 5.77 10.47 10.21
N VAL A 77 6.57 10.66 9.16
CA VAL A 77 6.10 10.52 7.78
C VAL A 77 5.80 9.05 7.45
N GLN A 78 6.62 8.12 7.94
CA GLN A 78 6.36 6.69 7.80
C GLN A 78 5.04 6.28 8.46
N LEU A 79 4.75 6.79 9.67
CA LEU A 79 3.49 6.56 10.36
C LEU A 79 2.29 7.08 9.56
N ARG A 80 2.38 8.30 9.01
CA ARG A 80 1.31 8.87 8.17
C ARG A 80 1.06 8.03 6.92
N LEU A 81 2.12 7.58 6.24
CA LEU A 81 2.02 6.70 5.08
C LEU A 81 1.45 5.32 5.46
N ALA A 82 1.86 4.76 6.60
CA ALA A 82 1.36 3.50 7.11
C ALA A 82 -0.13 3.57 7.44
N LEU A 83 -0.54 4.63 8.13
CA LEU A 83 -1.95 4.88 8.45
C LEU A 83 -2.79 5.05 7.18
N TRP A 84 -2.29 5.81 6.22
CA TRP A 84 -2.96 5.99 4.93
C TRP A 84 -3.11 4.67 4.17
N ALA A 85 -2.06 3.87 4.08
CA ALA A 85 -2.10 2.57 3.41
C ALA A 85 -3.04 1.59 4.12
N ALA A 86 -3.01 1.53 5.45
CA ALA A 86 -3.92 0.72 6.26
C ALA A 86 -5.39 1.13 6.08
N MET A 87 -5.66 2.44 6.01
CA MET A 87 -7.00 2.95 5.67
C MET A 87 -7.42 2.48 4.27
N LYS A 88 -6.56 2.60 3.26
CA LYS A 88 -6.89 2.14 1.89
C LYS A 88 -7.13 0.63 1.83
N ALA A 89 -6.36 -0.18 2.55
CA ALA A 89 -6.58 -1.62 2.70
C ALA A 89 -8.00 -1.95 3.21
N VAL A 90 -8.45 -1.28 4.26
CA VAL A 90 -9.82 -1.42 4.78
C VAL A 90 -10.88 -0.98 3.77
N LEU A 91 -10.62 0.08 2.99
CA LEU A 91 -11.55 0.51 1.93
C LEU A 91 -11.62 -0.48 0.77
N PHE A 92 -10.49 -1.10 0.39
CA PHE A 92 -10.46 -2.15 -0.63
C PHE A 92 -11.30 -3.36 -0.20
N ASP A 93 -11.14 -3.81 1.05
CA ASP A 93 -11.95 -4.89 1.62
C ASP A 93 -13.45 -4.54 1.63
N SER A 94 -13.78 -3.34 2.11
CA SER A 94 -15.17 -2.86 2.19
C SER A 94 -15.84 -2.68 0.82
N ALA A 95 -15.06 -2.53 -0.26
CA ALA A 95 -15.59 -2.45 -1.63
C ALA A 95 -15.83 -3.84 -2.26
N GLY A 96 -15.24 -4.89 -1.68
CA GLY A 96 -15.42 -6.28 -2.08
C GLY A 96 -16.38 -7.02 -1.15
N GLU A 97 -15.98 -8.20 -0.70
CA GLU A 97 -16.79 -9.08 0.17
C GLU A 97 -16.75 -8.70 1.66
N ALA A 98 -15.93 -7.72 2.05
CA ALA A 98 -15.77 -7.23 3.41
C ALA A 98 -15.54 -8.34 4.46
N VAL A 99 -14.31 -8.84 4.54
CA VAL A 99 -13.91 -9.90 5.49
C VAL A 99 -13.13 -9.39 6.68
N ILE A 100 -12.62 -8.15 6.65
CA ILE A 100 -11.88 -7.57 7.78
C ILE A 100 -12.84 -7.27 8.94
N PRO A 101 -12.53 -7.74 10.17
CA PRO A 101 -13.31 -7.39 11.34
C PRO A 101 -13.40 -5.88 11.55
N ARG A 102 -14.60 -5.37 11.85
CA ARG A 102 -14.86 -3.93 12.06
C ARG A 102 -13.98 -3.28 13.13
N GLY A 103 -13.45 -4.05 14.07
CA GLY A 103 -12.52 -3.54 15.09
C GLY A 103 -11.27 -2.88 14.48
N PHE A 104 -10.78 -3.36 13.34
CA PHE A 104 -9.65 -2.76 12.65
C PHE A 104 -9.96 -1.37 12.10
N SER A 105 -11.11 -1.18 11.45
CA SER A 105 -11.50 0.13 10.93
C SER A 105 -11.79 1.13 12.05
N GLN A 106 -12.44 0.68 13.14
CA GLN A 106 -12.67 1.49 14.34
C GLN A 106 -11.35 1.89 15.03
N SER A 107 -10.38 0.97 15.08
CA SER A 107 -9.05 1.24 15.64
C SER A 107 -8.33 2.36 14.88
N LEU A 108 -8.36 2.34 13.54
CA LEU A 108 -7.76 3.41 12.73
C LEU A 108 -8.41 4.77 13.00
N GLU A 109 -9.73 4.79 13.20
CA GLU A 109 -10.47 6.00 13.52
C GLU A 109 -10.13 6.55 14.91
N ILE A 110 -10.07 5.69 15.92
CA ILE A 110 -9.88 6.10 17.31
C ILE A 110 -8.42 6.47 17.58
N PHE A 111 -7.48 5.62 17.18
CA PHE A 111 -6.08 5.73 17.61
C PHE A 111 -5.19 6.51 16.65
N ARG A 112 -5.63 6.72 15.39
CA ARG A 112 -4.84 7.45 14.37
C ARG A 112 -3.47 6.83 14.09
N HIS A 113 -3.37 5.51 14.21
CA HIS A 113 -2.24 4.70 13.74
C HIS A 113 -2.76 3.30 13.36
N PRO A 114 -2.01 2.51 12.54
CA PRO A 114 -2.38 1.13 12.27
C PRO A 114 -2.52 0.32 13.57
N HIS A 115 -3.38 -0.70 13.56
CA HIS A 115 -3.52 -1.59 14.72
C HIS A 115 -2.16 -2.27 15.02
N PRO A 116 -1.77 -2.50 16.29
CA PRO A 116 -0.46 -3.08 16.60
C PRO A 116 -0.15 -4.42 15.93
N GLY A 117 -1.18 -5.23 15.66
CA GLY A 117 -1.04 -6.48 14.92
C GLY A 117 -0.96 -6.33 13.39
N MET A 118 -1.25 -5.16 12.82
CA MET A 118 -1.08 -4.93 11.39
C MET A 118 0.40 -4.83 11.03
N HIS A 119 0.70 -5.08 9.75
CA HIS A 119 1.98 -4.76 9.17
C HIS A 119 1.80 -3.96 7.89
N VAL A 120 2.64 -2.95 7.70
CA VAL A 120 2.62 -2.11 6.51
C VAL A 120 4.04 -1.97 5.99
N TRP A 121 4.22 -2.31 4.73
CA TRP A 121 5.47 -2.14 4.01
C TRP A 121 5.29 -1.21 2.81
N ILE A 122 6.39 -0.60 2.41
CA ILE A 122 6.51 0.25 1.23
C ILE A 122 7.60 -0.29 0.31
N ALA A 123 7.40 -0.17 -0.99
CA ALA A 123 8.36 -0.57 -2.02
C ALA A 123 8.35 0.43 -3.18
N ALA A 124 9.48 0.59 -3.86
CA ALA A 124 9.52 1.35 -5.09
C ALA A 124 8.83 0.56 -6.21
N TYR A 125 8.08 1.25 -7.07
CA TYR A 125 7.38 0.65 -8.19
C TYR A 125 7.65 1.44 -9.48
N HIS A 126 7.81 0.74 -10.59
CA HIS A 126 8.00 1.35 -11.89
C HIS A 126 7.45 0.43 -12.97
N ASP A 127 6.36 0.84 -13.59
CA ASP A 127 5.77 0.15 -14.74
C ASP A 127 4.96 1.12 -15.59
N SER A 128 4.60 0.68 -16.79
CA SER A 128 3.58 1.28 -17.64
C SER A 128 2.20 1.35 -16.98
N ASN A 129 1.86 0.38 -16.13
CA ASN A 129 0.60 0.38 -15.38
C ASN A 129 0.80 1.03 -14.00
N PRO A 130 0.33 2.28 -13.77
CA PRO A 130 0.61 3.02 -12.55
C PRO A 130 -0.20 2.56 -11.34
N LEU A 131 -1.23 1.73 -11.54
CA LEU A 131 -2.09 1.22 -10.49
C LEU A 131 -2.18 -0.30 -10.60
N THR A 132 -1.75 -1.00 -9.55
CA THR A 132 -1.99 -2.43 -9.36
C THR A 132 -2.67 -2.67 -8.03
N LEU A 133 -3.43 -3.76 -7.93
CA LEU A 133 -4.06 -4.23 -6.71
C LEU A 133 -4.09 -5.76 -6.76
N ALA A 134 -3.54 -6.38 -5.73
CA ALA A 134 -3.63 -7.81 -5.46
C ALA A 134 -4.14 -7.98 -4.03
N ILE A 135 -5.27 -8.67 -3.88
CA ILE A 135 -5.90 -8.98 -2.58
C ILE A 135 -5.77 -10.47 -2.35
N ARG A 136 -5.39 -10.86 -1.13
CA ARG A 136 -5.30 -12.26 -0.71
C ARG A 136 -5.89 -12.43 0.68
N SER A 137 -6.79 -13.39 0.81
CA SER A 137 -7.20 -13.96 2.08
C SER A 137 -6.15 -14.96 2.54
N ILE A 138 -5.71 -14.84 3.79
CA ILE A 138 -4.66 -15.69 4.38
C ILE A 138 -5.32 -16.69 5.32
N TYR A 139 -5.05 -17.96 5.11
CA TYR A 139 -5.63 -19.06 5.86
C TYR A 139 -4.54 -19.84 6.59
N ALA A 140 -4.89 -20.44 7.72
CA ALA A 140 -4.05 -21.49 8.30
C ALA A 140 -4.67 -22.86 8.06
N SER A 141 -3.80 -23.81 7.70
CA SER A 141 -4.20 -25.20 7.60
C SER A 141 -4.55 -25.72 8.99
N GLN A 142 -5.76 -26.26 9.11
CA GLN A 142 -6.19 -27.00 10.29
C GLN A 142 -6.09 -28.52 10.06
N SER A 143 -5.20 -28.95 9.16
CA SER A 143 -5.05 -30.36 8.74
C SER A 143 -4.80 -31.34 9.89
N ALA A 144 -4.20 -30.89 11.01
CA ALA A 144 -3.98 -31.71 12.20
C ALA A 144 -5.27 -32.01 13.00
N THR A 145 -6.31 -31.17 12.89
CA THR A 145 -7.58 -31.31 13.63
C THR A 145 -8.71 -31.86 12.76
N GLY A 146 -8.52 -31.96 11.44
CA GLY A 146 -9.55 -32.39 10.49
C GLY A 146 -10.64 -31.35 10.23
N GLU A 147 -10.45 -30.12 10.71
CA GLU A 147 -11.35 -28.99 10.48
C GLU A 147 -11.06 -28.28 9.15
N SER A 148 -12.05 -27.52 8.67
CA SER A 148 -11.84 -26.61 7.54
C SER A 148 -10.85 -25.51 7.92
N ASP A 149 -9.96 -25.19 6.98
CA ASP A 149 -9.02 -24.08 7.09
C ASP A 149 -9.70 -22.77 7.51
N GLN A 150 -9.13 -22.11 8.50
CA GLN A 150 -9.65 -20.87 9.07
C GLN A 150 -9.05 -19.64 8.39
N LEU A 151 -9.88 -18.62 8.13
CA LEU A 151 -9.42 -17.32 7.66
C LEU A 151 -8.68 -16.60 8.80
N ASN A 152 -7.38 -16.46 8.64
CA ASN A 152 -6.45 -15.96 9.66
C ASN A 152 -5.92 -14.56 9.40
N GLY A 153 -6.14 -14.03 8.20
CA GLY A 153 -5.80 -12.65 7.90
C GLY A 153 -6.15 -12.25 6.48
N TRP A 154 -5.78 -11.03 6.15
CA TRP A 154 -6.05 -10.42 4.87
C TRP A 154 -4.88 -9.54 4.44
N CYS A 155 -4.51 -9.62 3.18
CA CYS A 155 -3.37 -8.92 2.63
C CYS A 155 -3.76 -8.18 1.34
N ALA A 156 -3.47 -6.88 1.29
CA ALA A 156 -3.51 -6.10 0.05
C ALA A 156 -2.11 -5.65 -0.34
N THR A 157 -1.75 -5.86 -1.60
CA THR A 157 -0.58 -5.25 -2.22
C THR A 157 -1.05 -4.37 -3.36
N PHE A 158 -0.73 -3.09 -3.33
CA PHE A 158 -1.21 -2.13 -4.32
C PHE A 158 -0.17 -1.08 -4.65
N SER A 159 -0.23 -0.54 -5.87
CA SER A 159 0.64 0.56 -6.30
C SER A 159 -0.14 1.84 -6.57
N VAL A 160 0.56 2.94 -6.34
CA VAL A 160 0.17 4.29 -6.67
C VAL A 160 1.37 4.96 -7.33
N LEU A 161 1.33 5.01 -8.67
CA LEU A 161 2.36 5.60 -9.52
C LEU A 161 3.72 4.95 -9.36
N ARG A 162 4.60 5.51 -8.51
CA ARG A 162 5.97 5.00 -8.29
C ARG A 162 6.18 4.39 -6.90
N VAL A 163 5.12 4.29 -6.12
CA VAL A 163 5.12 3.77 -4.76
C VAL A 163 4.19 2.56 -4.72
N ALA A 164 4.63 1.47 -4.11
CA ALA A 164 3.80 0.33 -3.76
C ALA A 164 3.73 0.15 -2.25
N PHE A 165 2.59 -0.36 -1.79
CA PHE A 165 2.34 -0.74 -0.41
C PHE A 165 1.94 -2.20 -0.33
N GLN A 166 2.35 -2.87 0.73
CA GLN A 166 1.74 -4.11 1.18
C GLN A 166 1.20 -3.90 2.59
N VAL A 167 -0.06 -4.24 2.80
CA VAL A 167 -0.74 -4.16 4.09
C VAL A 167 -1.22 -5.55 4.45
N PHE A 168 -0.75 -6.06 5.57
CA PHE A 168 -1.18 -7.33 6.13
C PHE A 168 -1.93 -7.11 7.44
N ILE A 169 -3.11 -7.72 7.55
CA ILE A 169 -4.04 -7.58 8.67
C ILE A 169 -4.34 -9.00 9.19
N PRO A 170 -3.61 -9.48 10.20
CA PRO A 170 -3.91 -10.75 10.84
C PRO A 170 -5.15 -10.64 11.71
N PHE A 171 -6.01 -11.65 11.67
CA PHE A 171 -7.23 -11.75 12.49
C PHE A 171 -7.02 -12.58 13.75
N VAL A 172 -5.96 -13.40 13.77
CA VAL A 172 -5.57 -14.24 14.90
C VAL A 172 -4.11 -13.97 15.26
N GLU A 173 -3.77 -14.17 16.52
CA GLU A 173 -2.38 -14.11 16.98
C GLU A 173 -1.60 -15.31 16.40
N GLY A 174 -0.44 -15.04 15.80
CA GLY A 174 0.42 -16.06 15.22
C GLY A 174 1.63 -15.43 14.52
N ASN A 175 2.74 -16.17 14.41
CA ASN A 175 3.93 -15.69 13.72
C ASN A 175 3.77 -15.84 12.20
N LEU A 176 2.96 -14.97 11.60
CA LEU A 176 2.83 -14.83 10.15
C LEU A 176 3.90 -13.86 9.65
N ALA A 177 5.17 -14.22 9.87
CA ALA A 177 6.30 -13.46 9.35
C ALA A 177 6.27 -13.49 7.82
N PRO A 178 6.51 -12.36 7.13
CA PRO A 178 6.72 -12.38 5.70
C PRO A 178 7.91 -13.29 5.35
N LEU A 179 7.88 -13.90 4.17
CA LEU A 179 9.06 -14.58 3.63
C LEU A 179 10.25 -13.60 3.54
N PRO A 180 11.50 -14.12 3.53
CA PRO A 180 12.72 -13.30 3.58
C PRO A 180 12.73 -12.14 2.58
N ASP A 181 13.40 -11.05 2.97
CA ASP A 181 13.42 -9.81 2.22
C ASP A 181 13.92 -9.97 0.79
N PHE A 182 13.29 -9.21 -0.11
CA PHE A 182 13.66 -9.05 -1.51
C PHE A 182 14.90 -8.16 -1.68
N HIS A 183 16.03 -8.54 -1.06
CA HIS A 183 17.30 -7.79 -1.17
C HIS A 183 17.19 -6.30 -0.78
N GLY A 184 16.39 -5.98 0.24
CA GLY A 184 16.20 -4.60 0.69
C GLY A 184 15.32 -3.74 -0.21
N SER A 185 14.60 -4.32 -1.18
CA SER A 185 13.65 -3.61 -2.05
C SER A 185 12.33 -3.22 -1.37
N VAL A 186 12.12 -3.69 -0.14
CA VAL A 186 10.93 -3.44 0.67
C VAL A 186 11.36 -2.90 2.03
N ALA A 187 10.68 -1.86 2.51
CA ALA A 187 10.90 -1.29 3.84
C ALA A 187 9.62 -1.40 4.69
N GLU A 188 9.76 -1.75 5.96
CA GLU A 188 8.66 -1.78 6.92
C GLU A 188 8.39 -0.36 7.45
N LEU A 189 7.15 0.12 7.29
CA LEU A 189 6.66 1.37 7.86
C LEU A 189 5.96 1.15 9.20
N TRP A 190 5.32 -0.01 9.36
CA TRP A 190 4.61 -0.39 10.58
C TRP A 190 4.75 -1.90 10.82
N PRO A 191 5.11 -2.33 12.04
CA PRO A 191 5.42 -1.53 13.23
C PRO A 191 6.62 -0.57 13.05
N PRO A 192 6.69 0.55 13.79
CA PRO A 192 7.78 1.51 13.64
C PRO A 192 9.12 0.87 14.01
N SER A 193 10.11 0.99 13.12
CA SER A 193 11.46 0.46 13.36
C SER A 193 12.40 1.47 14.04
N GLY A 194 11.98 2.73 14.17
CA GLY A 194 12.81 3.86 14.63
C GLY A 194 13.89 4.30 13.63
N LYS A 195 13.95 3.69 12.45
CA LYS A 195 14.93 4.03 11.41
C LYS A 195 14.36 5.05 10.43
N VAL A 196 15.18 6.00 9.99
CA VAL A 196 14.85 6.85 8.85
C VAL A 196 14.93 6.01 7.58
N LEU A 197 13.90 6.08 6.75
CA LEU A 197 13.87 5.39 5.47
C LEU A 197 14.54 6.27 4.40
N ASP A 198 15.53 5.72 3.72
CA ASP A 198 16.12 6.29 2.52
C ASP A 198 15.29 5.88 1.30
N TRP A 199 14.50 6.81 0.77
CA TRP A 199 13.60 6.58 -0.36
C TRP A 199 14.25 7.01 -1.68
N PRO A 200 14.08 6.23 -2.77
CA PRO A 200 13.50 4.89 -2.80
C PRO A 200 14.48 3.81 -2.31
N PRO A 201 13.96 2.63 -1.91
CA PRO A 201 14.77 1.41 -1.82
C PRO A 201 15.63 1.18 -3.08
N PRO A 202 16.77 0.46 -2.96
CA PRO A 202 17.73 0.29 -4.05
C PRO A 202 17.17 -0.46 -5.27
N TYR A 203 16.02 -1.13 -5.16
CA TYR A 203 15.37 -1.81 -6.26
C TYR A 203 13.89 -1.44 -6.36
N TYR A 204 13.36 -1.48 -7.58
CA TYR A 204 11.93 -1.32 -7.84
C TYR A 204 11.28 -2.59 -8.36
N PHE A 205 9.98 -2.70 -8.10
CA PHE A 205 9.09 -3.70 -8.67
C PHE A 205 8.37 -3.15 -9.92
N ASP A 206 8.16 -3.99 -10.90
CA ASP A 206 7.27 -3.78 -12.04
C ASP A 206 5.94 -4.55 -11.85
N CYS A 207 5.08 -4.58 -12.86
CA CYS A 207 3.77 -5.23 -12.75
C CYS A 207 3.83 -6.76 -12.60
N ASP A 208 4.95 -7.40 -12.95
CA ASP A 208 5.14 -8.84 -12.82
C ASP A 208 5.79 -9.21 -11.48
N SER A 209 6.91 -8.57 -11.15
CA SER A 209 7.64 -8.79 -9.89
C SER A 209 6.82 -8.40 -8.65
N ILE A 210 5.93 -7.40 -8.74
CA ILE A 210 5.04 -7.04 -7.61
C ILE A 210 4.09 -8.17 -7.20
N LYS A 211 3.82 -9.13 -8.09
CA LYS A 211 3.06 -10.34 -7.74
C LYS A 211 3.82 -11.22 -6.75
N GLY A 212 5.15 -11.26 -6.85
CA GLY A 212 6.02 -11.91 -5.87
C GLY A 212 5.92 -11.25 -4.49
N LEU A 213 5.91 -9.92 -4.45
CA LEU A 213 5.60 -9.17 -3.22
C LEU A 213 4.24 -9.58 -2.66
N ALA A 214 3.18 -9.60 -3.47
CA ALA A 214 1.83 -10.00 -3.05
C ALA A 214 1.75 -11.46 -2.54
N ALA A 215 2.59 -12.35 -3.05
CA ALA A 215 2.63 -13.75 -2.65
C ALA A 215 3.47 -14.03 -1.39
N ARG A 216 4.25 -13.05 -0.89
CA ARG A 216 5.26 -13.29 0.16
C ARG A 216 4.70 -13.60 1.55
N ILE A 217 3.42 -13.35 1.79
CA ILE A 217 2.75 -13.72 3.03
C ILE A 217 2.35 -15.19 2.92
N HIS A 218 2.92 -16.01 3.81
CA HIS A 218 2.70 -17.45 3.82
C HIS A 218 1.24 -17.76 4.17
N ASP A 219 0.60 -18.55 3.31
CA ASP A 219 -0.84 -18.85 3.36
C ASP A 219 -1.11 -20.35 3.60
N ASN A 220 -0.08 -21.12 4.00
CA ASN A 220 -0.13 -22.54 4.39
C ASN A 220 -0.80 -23.53 3.40
N ARG A 221 -1.36 -23.07 2.28
CA ARG A 221 -2.13 -23.85 1.32
C ARG A 221 -1.35 -24.14 0.04
N GLU A 222 -0.56 -23.19 -0.45
CA GLU A 222 0.19 -23.35 -1.69
C GLU A 222 1.58 -22.70 -1.62
N VAL A 223 2.60 -23.44 -2.06
CA VAL A 223 3.94 -22.88 -2.30
C VAL A 223 3.92 -22.23 -3.67
N VAL A 224 3.78 -20.91 -3.68
CA VAL A 224 3.84 -20.11 -4.90
C VAL A 224 5.30 -19.82 -5.23
N LYS A 225 5.87 -20.53 -6.22
CA LYS A 225 7.19 -20.21 -6.77
C LYS A 225 7.04 -19.15 -7.85
N MET A 226 7.73 -18.02 -7.68
CA MET A 226 7.75 -16.94 -8.67
C MET A 226 9.16 -16.46 -8.87
N GLU A 227 9.52 -16.22 -10.13
CA GLU A 227 10.71 -15.45 -10.45
C GLU A 227 10.39 -13.97 -10.27
N VAL A 228 11.23 -13.29 -9.49
CA VAL A 228 11.10 -11.86 -9.22
C VAL A 228 12.31 -11.17 -9.81
N THR A 229 12.10 -10.45 -10.91
CA THR A 229 13.13 -9.59 -11.49
C THR A 229 13.08 -8.24 -10.80
N LEU A 230 14.15 -7.88 -10.12
CA LEU A 230 14.33 -6.58 -9.50
C LEU A 230 15.28 -5.76 -10.34
N THR A 231 14.90 -4.53 -10.67
CA THR A 231 15.79 -3.60 -11.35
C THR A 231 16.33 -2.59 -10.36
N GLU A 232 17.64 -2.34 -10.40
CA GLU A 232 18.31 -1.37 -9.55
C GLU A 232 17.80 0.05 -9.86
N ALA A 233 17.47 0.81 -8.82
CA ALA A 233 17.09 2.19 -8.93
C ALA A 233 18.34 3.03 -9.24
N VAL A 234 18.38 3.66 -10.42
CA VAL A 234 19.41 4.65 -10.74
C VAL A 234 19.22 5.84 -9.79
N ARG A 235 20.10 5.94 -8.79
CA ARG A 235 20.19 7.10 -7.90
C ARG A 235 21.08 8.11 -8.60
N GLU A 236 20.49 9.11 -9.24
CA GLU A 236 21.29 10.28 -9.63
C GLU A 236 21.84 10.91 -8.35
N PRO A 237 23.17 11.13 -8.25
CA PRO A 237 23.73 11.83 -7.10
C PRO A 237 23.12 13.23 -7.03
N PRO A 238 22.91 13.78 -5.81
CA PRO A 238 22.43 15.15 -5.69
C PRO A 238 23.35 16.08 -6.47
N GLU A 239 22.79 16.93 -7.33
CA GLU A 239 23.53 17.97 -8.02
C GLU A 239 24.38 18.72 -6.99
N ALA A 240 25.69 18.78 -7.24
CA ALA A 240 26.60 19.54 -6.39
C ALA A 240 26.09 21.00 -6.34
N PRO A 241 26.07 21.64 -5.16
CA PRO A 241 25.68 23.04 -5.09
C PRO A 241 26.60 23.82 -6.02
N ASP A 242 25.99 24.58 -6.94
CA ASP A 242 26.68 25.47 -7.87
C ASP A 242 27.77 26.21 -7.10
N SER A 243 29.03 25.90 -7.44
CA SER A 243 30.17 26.58 -6.85
C SER A 243 30.04 28.05 -7.19
N ALA A 244 29.73 28.87 -6.19
CA ALA A 244 29.69 30.31 -6.32
C ALA A 244 30.98 30.79 -7.01
N PRO A 245 30.91 31.72 -7.98
CA PRO A 245 32.09 32.22 -8.64
C PRO A 245 33.02 32.83 -7.59
N ALA A 246 34.27 32.36 -7.57
CA ALA A 246 35.31 32.89 -6.70
C ALA A 246 35.55 34.39 -7.00
N PRO A 247 35.94 35.19 -5.98
CA PRO A 247 36.06 36.65 -6.07
C PRO A 247 37.13 37.13 -7.05
#